data_AF-Q2IUF9-F1
#
_entry.id   AF-Q2IUF9-F1
#
_cell.length_a   1.000
_cell.length_b   1.000
_cell.length_c   1.000
_cell.angle_alpha   90.00
_cell.angle_beta   90.00
_cell.angle_gamma   90.00
#
_symmetry.space_group_name_H-M   'P 1'
#
loop_
_entity.id
_entity.type
_entity.pdbx_description
1 polymer ?
#
loop_
_entity_poly.entity_id
_entity_poly.type
_entity_poly.pdbx_seq_one_letter_code
_entity_poly.pdbx_strand_id
1 'polypeptide(L)'
;MEWSDLAKQVITLGAPLLGSALGGPLGGAAGQILSDVLGAPQPTPAAVQAVLPAAAPDRIAEAEARWAEAIRAEAETQRTAISETQATIRAEIVANDPFQRWWRPAYAWELTLECAALWTVLVHEFWTGDIQTINALIGATALLATYWAFRFGVLGVYVSGRTREKVCAATGQDSPGVIDRLVKAVVKKK
;
A
#
# COMPACT_ATOMS: atom_id res chain seq x y z
N MET A 1 13.98 15.55 -27.26
CA MET A 1 13.25 14.63 -28.16
C MET A 1 12.76 13.49 -27.28
N GLU A 2 11.44 13.28 -27.26
CA GLU A 2 10.79 12.39 -26.30
C GLU A 2 10.62 10.99 -26.89
N TRP A 3 10.68 9.96 -26.04
CA TRP A 3 10.45 8.56 -26.43
C TRP A 3 9.07 8.32 -27.09
N SER A 4 8.12 9.22 -26.85
CA SER A 4 6.77 9.20 -27.42
C SER A 4 6.73 9.39 -28.94
N ASP A 5 7.70 10.08 -29.54
CA ASP A 5 7.77 10.24 -30.99
C ASP A 5 8.35 8.99 -31.68
N LEU A 6 9.28 8.31 -31.00
CA LEU A 6 9.81 7.02 -31.45
C LEU A 6 8.78 5.91 -31.29
N ALA A 7 7.97 5.94 -30.22
CA ALA A 7 6.88 5.01 -30.00
C ALA A 7 5.97 4.90 -31.24
N LYS A 8 5.56 6.03 -31.82
CA LYS A 8 4.69 6.05 -33.01
C LYS A 8 5.34 5.42 -34.24
N GLN A 9 6.65 5.63 -34.43
CA GLN A 9 7.41 5.05 -35.54
C GLN A 9 7.57 3.53 -35.36
N VAL A 10 7.90 3.07 -34.15
CA VAL A 10 8.03 1.65 -33.81
C VAL A 10 6.68 0.91 -33.92
N ILE A 11 5.57 1.53 -33.51
CA ILE A 11 4.21 0.98 -33.71
C ILE A 11 3.92 0.83 -35.21
N THR A 12 4.27 1.84 -36.02
CA THR A 12 4.00 1.84 -37.47
C THR A 12 4.85 0.80 -38.20
N LEU A 13 6.03 0.48 -37.69
CA LEU A 13 6.94 -0.55 -38.21
C LEU A 13 6.55 -1.97 -37.77
N GLY A 14 5.45 -2.13 -37.03
CA GLY A 14 4.88 -3.43 -36.68
C GLY A 14 5.26 -3.97 -35.31
N ALA A 15 5.85 -3.15 -34.43
CA ALA A 15 6.19 -3.54 -33.05
C ALA A 15 5.34 -2.78 -31.99
N PRO A 16 4.02 -3.06 -31.89
CA PRO A 16 3.12 -2.34 -31.01
C PRO A 16 3.45 -2.46 -29.51
N LEU A 17 3.96 -3.62 -29.05
CA LEU A 17 4.28 -3.80 -27.63
C LEU A 17 5.47 -2.95 -27.20
N LEU A 18 6.52 -2.94 -28.01
CA LEU A 18 7.69 -2.08 -27.77
C LEU A 18 7.33 -0.60 -27.87
N GLY A 19 6.53 -0.22 -28.87
CA GLY A 19 6.12 1.17 -29.03
C GLY A 19 5.26 1.68 -27.86
N SER A 20 4.36 0.86 -27.32
CA SER A 20 3.62 1.22 -26.10
C SER A 20 4.52 1.37 -24.87
N ALA A 21 5.58 0.56 -24.77
CA ALA A 21 6.54 0.64 -23.68
C ALA A 21 7.43 1.88 -23.78
N LEU A 22 7.90 2.21 -24.99
CA LEU A 22 8.63 3.46 -25.28
C LEU A 22 7.81 4.71 -24.93
N GLY A 23 6.51 4.70 -25.22
CA GLY A 23 5.61 5.80 -24.87
C GLY A 23 5.20 5.84 -23.39
N GLY A 24 5.60 4.86 -22.57
CA GLY A 24 5.18 4.68 -21.19
C GLY A 24 6.33 4.76 -20.17
N PRO A 25 6.06 4.49 -18.88
CA PRO A 25 7.06 4.55 -17.82
C PRO A 25 8.19 3.52 -17.98
N LEU A 26 8.01 2.52 -18.86
CA LEU A 26 9.00 1.49 -19.19
C LEU A 26 9.88 1.86 -20.40
N GLY A 27 9.80 3.10 -20.89
CA GLY A 27 10.44 3.49 -22.14
C GLY A 27 11.97 3.43 -22.13
N GLY A 28 12.60 3.57 -20.96
CA GLY A 28 14.05 3.39 -20.82
C GLY A 28 14.49 1.94 -21.08
N ALA A 29 13.76 0.95 -20.57
CA ALA A 29 14.08 -0.47 -20.76
C ALA A 29 13.79 -0.94 -22.20
N ALA A 30 12.66 -0.49 -22.77
CA ALA A 30 12.33 -0.74 -24.18
C ALA A 30 13.35 -0.09 -25.13
N GLY A 31 13.83 1.10 -24.78
CA GLY A 31 14.88 1.82 -25.51
C GLY A 31 16.22 1.09 -25.50
N GLN A 32 16.57 0.43 -24.41
CA GLN A 32 17.80 -0.35 -24.29
C GLN A 32 17.78 -1.62 -25.15
N ILE A 33 16.65 -2.35 -25.17
CA ILE A 33 16.50 -3.53 -26.04
C ILE A 33 16.53 -3.14 -27.52
N LEU A 34 15.94 -2.00 -27.87
CA LEU A 34 16.02 -1.47 -29.23
C LEU A 34 17.44 -1.02 -29.60
N SER A 35 18.19 -0.36 -28.70
CA SER A 35 19.58 0.00 -29.00
C SER A 35 20.46 -1.22 -29.19
N ASP A 36 20.26 -2.27 -28.40
CA ASP A 36 21.06 -3.49 -28.46
C ASP A 36 20.82 -4.28 -29.75
N VAL A 37 19.56 -4.35 -30.21
CA VAL A 37 19.20 -5.07 -31.44
C VAL A 37 19.54 -4.26 -32.70
N LEU A 38 19.40 -2.93 -32.65
CA LEU A 38 19.71 -2.05 -33.77
C LEU A 38 21.20 -1.66 -33.83
N GLY A 39 21.97 -1.93 -32.78
CA GLY A 39 23.40 -1.58 -32.70
C GLY A 39 23.66 -0.08 -32.52
N ALA A 40 22.73 0.65 -31.89
CA ALA A 40 22.91 2.05 -31.61
C ALA A 40 24.02 2.24 -30.55
N PRO A 41 24.91 3.23 -30.68
CA PRO A 41 26.06 3.40 -29.79
C PRO A 41 25.68 3.76 -28.35
N GLN A 42 24.45 4.25 -28.13
CA GLN A 42 23.90 4.59 -26.82
C GLN A 42 22.39 4.32 -26.78
N PRO A 43 21.81 3.89 -25.64
CA PRO A 43 20.37 3.72 -25.44
C PRO A 43 19.67 5.07 -25.23
N THR A 44 19.91 6.04 -26.12
CA THR A 44 19.26 7.35 -26.10
C THR A 44 18.24 7.46 -27.24
N PRO A 45 17.15 8.22 -27.06
CA PRO A 45 16.14 8.42 -28.10
C PRO A 45 16.76 8.85 -29.44
N ALA A 46 17.71 9.79 -29.40
CA ALA A 46 18.35 10.33 -30.59
C ALA A 46 19.22 9.29 -31.34
N ALA A 47 19.93 8.42 -30.60
CA ALA A 47 20.80 7.40 -31.20
C ALA A 47 19.98 6.25 -31.81
N VAL A 48 18.90 5.82 -31.14
CA VAL A 48 17.99 4.78 -31.67
C VAL A 48 17.27 5.31 -32.92
N GLN A 49 16.82 6.56 -32.90
CA GLN A 49 16.18 7.19 -34.07
C GLN A 49 17.09 7.31 -35.29
N ALA A 50 18.40 7.52 -35.10
CA ALA A 50 19.32 7.62 -36.23
C ALA A 50 19.45 6.29 -37.00
N VAL A 51 19.23 5.16 -36.32
CA VAL A 51 19.38 3.81 -36.89
C VAL A 51 18.04 3.20 -37.28
N LEU A 52 16.94 3.61 -36.64
CA LEU A 52 15.59 3.08 -36.84
C LEU A 52 15.07 3.18 -38.31
N PRO A 53 15.30 4.25 -39.08
CA PRO A 53 14.86 4.35 -40.48
C PRO A 53 15.59 3.40 -41.43
N ALA A 54 16.81 2.99 -41.08
CA ALA A 54 17.62 2.05 -41.85
C ALA A 54 17.49 0.60 -41.34
N ALA A 55 16.69 0.39 -40.30
CA ALA A 55 16.51 -0.92 -39.69
C ALA A 55 15.67 -1.84 -40.59
N ALA A 56 16.12 -3.06 -40.79
CA ALA A 56 15.31 -4.09 -41.43
C ALA A 56 14.10 -4.44 -40.54
N PRO A 57 12.91 -4.68 -41.12
CA PRO A 57 11.70 -5.03 -40.36
C PRO A 57 11.89 -6.28 -39.49
N ASP A 58 12.72 -7.24 -39.94
CA ASP A 58 13.05 -8.45 -39.19
C ASP A 58 13.77 -8.16 -37.86
N ARG A 59 14.59 -7.10 -37.80
CA ARG A 59 15.29 -6.68 -36.58
C ARG A 59 14.34 -6.05 -35.57
N ILE A 60 13.31 -5.36 -36.05
CA ILE A 60 12.29 -4.75 -35.20
C ILE A 60 11.40 -5.84 -34.60
N ALA A 61 11.05 -6.87 -35.39
CA ALA A 61 10.35 -8.05 -34.89
C ALA A 61 11.19 -8.85 -33.87
N GLU A 62 12.51 -8.98 -34.08
CA GLU A 62 13.43 -9.59 -33.12
C GLU A 62 13.45 -8.82 -31.79
N ALA A 63 13.50 -7.49 -31.85
CA ALA A 63 13.44 -6.64 -30.66
C ALA A 63 12.12 -6.80 -29.90
N GLU A 64 10.99 -6.90 -30.61
CA GLU A 64 9.69 -7.09 -29.99
C GLU A 64 9.57 -8.47 -29.32
N ALA A 65 10.10 -9.52 -29.95
CA ALA A 65 10.15 -10.85 -29.36
C ALA A 65 10.95 -10.85 -28.05
N ARG A 66 12.13 -10.23 -28.03
CA ARG A 66 12.97 -10.09 -26.82
C ARG A 66 12.26 -9.30 -25.72
N TRP A 67 11.56 -8.23 -26.08
CA TRP A 67 10.76 -7.45 -25.13
C TRP A 67 9.61 -8.26 -24.53
N ALA A 68 8.90 -9.02 -25.37
CA ALA A 68 7.81 -9.89 -24.91
C ALA A 68 8.32 -11.01 -23.99
N GLU A 69 9.49 -11.57 -24.25
CA GLU A 69 10.15 -12.54 -23.37
C GLU A 69 10.57 -11.93 -22.03
N ALA A 70 11.17 -10.74 -22.05
CA ALA A 70 11.56 -10.02 -20.83
C ALA A 70 10.36 -9.72 -19.92
N ILE A 71 9.24 -9.24 -20.49
CA ILE A 71 8.00 -9.02 -19.73
C ILE A 71 7.46 -10.33 -19.15
N ARG A 72 7.48 -11.43 -19.91
CA ARG A 72 7.01 -12.73 -19.41
C ARG A 72 7.87 -13.23 -18.25
N ALA A 73 9.19 -13.12 -18.36
CA ALA A 73 10.12 -13.51 -17.29
C ALA A 73 9.91 -12.68 -16.01
N GLU A 74 9.71 -11.37 -16.15
CA GLU A 74 9.41 -10.49 -15.01
C GLU A 74 8.04 -10.81 -14.40
N ALA A 75 7.02 -11.05 -15.23
CA ALA A 75 5.69 -11.44 -14.78
C ALA A 75 5.71 -12.80 -14.04
N GLU A 76 6.50 -13.77 -14.49
CA GLU A 76 6.69 -15.06 -13.80
C GLU A 76 7.39 -14.88 -12.45
N THR A 77 8.40 -14.01 -12.38
CA THR A 77 9.10 -13.67 -11.13
C THR A 77 8.13 -13.01 -10.14
N GLN A 78 7.38 -12.01 -10.59
CA GLN A 78 6.36 -11.34 -9.77
C GLN A 78 5.27 -12.31 -9.33
N ARG A 79 4.80 -13.19 -10.23
CA ARG A 79 3.80 -14.21 -9.90
C ARG A 79 4.29 -15.16 -8.81
N THR A 80 5.55 -15.57 -8.87
CA THR A 80 6.18 -16.43 -7.87
C THR A 80 6.24 -15.71 -6.52
N ALA A 81 6.77 -14.48 -6.49
CA ALA A 81 6.83 -13.68 -5.27
C ALA A 81 5.45 -13.42 -4.64
N ILE A 82 4.44 -13.12 -5.46
CA ILE A 82 3.05 -12.96 -5.02
C ILE A 82 2.54 -14.28 -4.44
N SER A 83 2.80 -15.41 -5.11
CA SER A 83 2.31 -16.72 -4.66
C SER A 83 2.91 -17.15 -3.31
N GLU A 84 4.21 -16.92 -3.10
CA GLU A 84 4.90 -17.20 -1.84
C GLU A 84 4.40 -16.28 -0.72
N THR A 85 4.28 -14.98 -1.01
CA THR A 85 3.73 -13.99 -0.06
C THR A 85 2.29 -14.34 0.32
N GLN A 86 1.46 -14.77 -0.63
CA GLN A 86 0.11 -15.21 -0.31
C GLN A 86 0.09 -16.52 0.48
N ALA A 87 1.04 -17.43 0.24
CA ALA A 87 1.16 -18.67 1.00
C ALA A 87 1.52 -18.38 2.47
N THR A 88 2.46 -17.47 2.72
CA THR A 88 2.80 -17.04 4.08
C THR A 88 1.65 -16.31 4.75
N ILE A 89 0.98 -15.37 4.07
CA ILE A 89 -0.21 -14.67 4.60
C ILE A 89 -1.31 -15.68 4.97
N ARG A 90 -1.61 -16.66 4.10
CA ARG A 90 -2.61 -17.69 4.41
C ARG A 90 -2.18 -18.56 5.60
N ALA A 91 -0.90 -18.91 5.70
CA ALA A 91 -0.38 -19.64 6.84
C ALA A 91 -0.49 -18.82 8.14
N GLU A 92 -0.19 -17.53 8.11
CA GLU A 92 -0.34 -16.62 9.25
C GLU A 92 -1.80 -16.43 9.68
N ILE A 93 -2.73 -16.31 8.73
CA ILE A 93 -4.17 -16.19 9.03
C ILE A 93 -4.69 -17.44 9.74
N VAL A 94 -4.18 -18.62 9.37
CA VAL A 94 -4.55 -19.90 10.00
C VAL A 94 -3.82 -20.12 11.32
N ALA A 95 -2.65 -19.52 11.51
CA ALA A 95 -1.89 -19.56 12.75
C ALA A 95 -2.64 -18.81 13.86
N ASN A 96 -3.46 -19.55 14.61
CA ASN A 96 -4.24 -19.04 15.73
C ASN A 96 -3.35 -18.92 16.98
N ASP A 97 -2.37 -18.01 16.95
CA ASP A 97 -1.50 -17.73 18.11
C ASP A 97 -2.35 -17.15 19.26
N PRO A 98 -2.43 -17.82 20.42
CA PRO A 98 -3.14 -17.32 21.58
C PRO A 98 -2.67 -15.92 22.01
N PHE A 99 -1.37 -15.63 21.92
CA PHE A 99 -0.84 -14.33 22.31
C PHE A 99 -1.37 -13.21 21.41
N GLN A 100 -1.36 -13.41 20.08
CA GLN A 100 -1.89 -12.46 19.09
C GLN A 100 -3.40 -12.22 19.26
N ARG A 101 -4.13 -13.22 19.75
CA ARG A 101 -5.56 -13.12 20.02
C ARG A 101 -5.87 -12.42 21.35
N TRP A 102 -5.05 -12.64 22.37
CA TRP A 102 -5.31 -12.17 23.74
C TRP A 102 -4.73 -10.80 24.07
N TRP A 103 -3.67 -10.34 23.38
CA TRP A 103 -3.12 -9.01 23.66
C TRP A 103 -4.13 -7.89 23.40
N ARG A 104 -4.99 -8.02 22.37
CA ARG A 104 -5.99 -6.99 22.04
C ARG A 104 -7.10 -6.87 23.10
N PRO A 105 -7.75 -7.97 23.55
CA PRO A 105 -8.60 -7.93 24.74
C PRO A 105 -7.87 -7.46 25.99
N ALA A 106 -6.63 -7.92 26.23
CA ALA A 106 -5.85 -7.53 27.41
C ALA A 106 -5.62 -6.01 27.47
N TYR A 107 -5.33 -5.38 26.33
CA TYR A 107 -5.22 -3.92 26.22
C TYR A 107 -6.52 -3.20 26.59
N ALA A 108 -7.68 -3.73 26.17
CA ALA A 108 -8.97 -3.15 26.53
C ALA A 108 -9.28 -3.28 28.03
N TRP A 109 -8.92 -4.41 28.64
CA TRP A 109 -9.08 -4.64 30.07
C TRP A 109 -8.17 -3.73 30.89
N GLU A 110 -6.90 -3.63 30.53
CA GLU A 110 -5.95 -2.73 31.19
C GLU A 110 -6.45 -1.28 31.13
N LEU A 111 -6.93 -0.81 29.97
CA LEU A 111 -7.45 0.55 29.85
C LEU A 111 -8.70 0.77 30.71
N THR A 112 -9.55 -0.25 30.84
CA THR A 112 -10.74 -0.18 31.71
C THR A 112 -10.34 -0.08 33.19
N LEU A 113 -9.32 -0.83 33.60
CA LEU A 113 -8.77 -0.80 34.96
C LEU A 113 -8.10 0.55 35.27
N GLU A 114 -7.33 1.12 34.33
CA GLU A 114 -6.76 2.46 34.47
C GLU A 114 -7.85 3.53 34.69
N CYS A 115 -8.96 3.42 33.94
CA CYS A 115 -10.11 4.32 34.04
C CYS A 115 -10.73 4.23 35.44
N ALA A 116 -10.99 3.01 35.88
CA ALA A 116 -11.57 2.74 37.19
C ALA A 116 -10.66 3.22 38.33
N ALA A 117 -9.34 3.05 38.18
CA ALA A 117 -8.36 3.52 39.16
C ALA A 117 -8.36 5.05 39.27
N LEU A 118 -8.35 5.77 38.14
CA LEU A 118 -8.40 7.24 38.15
C LEU A 118 -9.69 7.75 38.82
N TRP A 119 -10.84 7.16 38.49
CA TRP A 119 -12.11 7.51 39.11
C TRP A 119 -12.13 7.21 40.61
N THR A 120 -11.53 6.10 41.02
CA THR A 120 -11.43 5.73 42.44
C THR A 120 -10.59 6.76 43.22
N VAL A 121 -9.45 7.18 42.68
CA VAL A 121 -8.62 8.24 43.28
C VAL A 121 -9.39 9.54 43.35
N LEU A 122 -10.05 9.96 42.27
CA LEU A 122 -10.85 11.19 42.27
C LEU A 122 -11.94 11.18 43.35
N VAL A 123 -12.74 10.11 43.40
CA VAL A 123 -13.82 9.98 44.40
C VAL A 123 -13.26 9.96 45.82
N HIS A 124 -12.13 9.28 46.04
CA HIS A 124 -11.45 9.24 47.32
C HIS A 124 -10.98 10.63 47.75
N GLU A 125 -10.28 11.37 46.89
CA GLU A 125 -9.77 12.70 47.24
C GLU A 125 -10.86 13.75 47.43
N PHE A 126 -11.97 13.65 46.68
CA PHE A 126 -13.15 14.47 46.93
C PHE A 126 -13.80 14.18 48.29
N TRP A 127 -13.73 12.93 48.76
CA TRP A 127 -14.27 12.54 50.06
C TRP A 127 -13.36 12.97 51.22
N THR A 128 -12.05 12.83 51.07
CA THR A 128 -11.05 13.21 52.08
C THR A 128 -10.78 14.73 52.12
N GLY A 129 -11.12 15.45 51.05
CA GLY A 129 -10.96 16.89 50.96
C GLY A 129 -9.52 17.35 50.73
N ASP A 130 -8.66 16.49 50.15
CA ASP A 130 -7.27 16.87 49.86
C ASP A 130 -7.17 17.80 48.64
N ILE A 131 -7.11 19.09 48.92
CA ILE A 131 -7.01 20.15 47.92
C ILE A 131 -5.67 20.08 47.15
N GLN A 132 -4.59 19.54 47.73
CA GLN A 132 -3.29 19.46 47.06
C GLN A 132 -3.33 18.46 45.90
N THR A 133 -3.84 17.25 46.15
CA THR A 133 -3.96 16.22 45.11
C THR A 133 -4.96 16.63 44.01
N ILE A 134 -6.06 17.27 44.38
CA ILE A 134 -7.03 17.82 43.42
C ILE A 134 -6.36 18.87 42.50
N ASN A 135 -5.61 19.82 43.06
CA ASN A 135 -4.92 20.83 42.25
C ASN A 135 -3.81 20.23 41.37
N ALA A 136 -3.12 19.19 41.83
CA ALA A 136 -2.15 18.46 41.02
C ALA A 136 -2.80 17.77 39.82
N LEU A 137 -3.96 17.13 40.02
CA LEU A 137 -4.73 16.51 38.93
C LEU A 137 -5.24 17.55 37.93
N ILE A 138 -5.72 18.70 38.41
CA ILE A 138 -6.13 19.83 37.55
C ILE A 138 -4.94 20.30 36.72
N GLY A 139 -3.77 20.50 37.33
CA GLY A 139 -2.54 20.89 36.63
C GLY A 139 -2.08 19.86 35.59
N ALA A 140 -2.32 18.57 35.86
CA ALA A 140 -1.98 17.48 34.95
C ALA A 140 -3.05 17.20 33.88
N THR A 141 -4.19 17.92 33.86
CA THR A 141 -5.33 17.63 32.96
C THR A 141 -4.91 17.52 31.49
N ALA A 142 -4.06 18.42 31.00
CA ALA A 142 -3.62 18.39 29.60
C ALA A 142 -2.81 17.12 29.26
N LEU A 143 -1.94 16.69 30.17
CA LEU A 143 -1.14 15.46 30.02
C LEU A 143 -2.04 14.23 30.08
N LEU A 144 -2.95 14.18 31.06
CA LEU A 144 -3.92 13.09 31.21
C LEU A 144 -4.85 12.99 30.00
N ALA A 145 -5.41 14.11 29.53
CA ALA A 145 -6.25 14.13 28.34
C ALA A 145 -5.51 13.64 27.10
N THR A 146 -4.25 14.05 26.90
CA THR A 146 -3.44 13.61 25.76
C THR A 146 -3.12 12.12 25.83
N TYR A 147 -2.72 11.63 27.01
CA TYR A 147 -2.46 10.21 27.25
C TYR A 147 -3.70 9.35 26.94
N TRP A 148 -4.84 9.72 27.53
CA TRP A 148 -6.10 9.00 27.34
C TRP A 148 -6.63 9.11 25.91
N ALA A 149 -6.50 10.26 25.25
CA ALA A 149 -6.90 10.42 23.85
C ALA A 149 -6.14 9.46 22.93
N PHE A 150 -4.83 9.31 23.12
CA PHE A 150 -4.04 8.36 22.34
C PHE A 150 -4.48 6.91 22.60
N ARG A 151 -4.64 6.53 23.87
CA ARG A 151 -5.02 5.15 24.23
C ARG A 151 -6.42 4.79 23.76
N PHE A 152 -7.42 5.67 23.93
CA PHE A 152 -8.75 5.47 23.38
C PHE A 152 -8.76 5.48 21.85
N GLY A 153 -7.89 6.25 21.21
CA GLY A 153 -7.70 6.22 19.76
C GLY A 153 -7.27 4.83 19.26
N VAL A 154 -6.27 4.23 19.92
CA VAL A 154 -5.83 2.85 19.61
C VAL A 154 -6.96 1.84 19.85
N LEU A 155 -7.68 1.95 20.96
CA LEU A 155 -8.83 1.08 21.23
C LEU A 155 -9.94 1.23 20.17
N GLY A 156 -10.21 2.46 19.73
CA GLY A 156 -11.19 2.75 18.68
C GLY A 156 -10.85 2.10 17.34
N VAL A 157 -9.58 2.17 16.92
CA VAL A 157 -9.09 1.46 15.72
C VAL A 157 -9.26 -0.05 15.89
N TYR A 158 -8.94 -0.59 17.07
CA TYR A 158 -9.10 -2.01 17.36
C TYR A 158 -10.56 -2.47 17.28
N VAL A 159 -11.49 -1.79 17.96
CA VAL A 159 -12.92 -2.17 17.97
C VAL A 159 -13.51 -2.10 16.56
N SER A 160 -13.14 -1.06 15.80
CA SER A 160 -13.52 -0.92 14.39
C SER A 160 -12.96 -2.05 13.53
N GLY A 161 -11.67 -2.37 13.67
CA GLY A 161 -11.02 -3.48 12.97
C GLY A 161 -11.68 -4.83 13.26
N ARG A 162 -11.89 -5.17 14.53
CA ARG A 162 -12.54 -6.42 14.95
C ARG A 162 -13.98 -6.53 14.45
N THR A 163 -14.71 -5.42 14.42
CA THR A 163 -16.07 -5.39 13.86
C THR A 163 -16.05 -5.69 12.37
N ARG A 164 -15.10 -5.10 11.63
CA ARG A 164 -14.93 -5.37 10.18
C ARG A 164 -14.53 -6.82 9.92
N GLU A 165 -13.59 -7.38 10.68
CA GLU A 165 -13.18 -8.78 10.59
C GLU A 165 -14.39 -9.72 10.76
N LYS A 166 -15.22 -9.48 11.79
CA LYS A 166 -16.42 -10.29 12.05
C LYS A 166 -17.48 -10.14 10.95
N VAL A 167 -17.70 -8.93 10.45
CA VAL A 167 -18.66 -8.69 9.37
C VAL A 167 -18.18 -9.38 8.09
N CYS A 168 -16.92 -9.23 7.72
CA CYS A 168 -16.34 -9.89 6.55
C CYS A 168 -16.45 -11.42 6.65
N ALA A 169 -16.16 -12.00 7.83
CA ALA A 169 -16.34 -13.43 8.07
C ALA A 169 -17.82 -13.89 7.96
N ALA A 170 -18.78 -13.04 8.34
CA ALA A 170 -20.20 -13.39 8.32
C ALA A 170 -20.88 -13.16 6.95
N THR A 171 -20.45 -12.15 6.19
CA THR A 171 -21.13 -11.73 4.94
C THR A 171 -20.31 -11.97 3.68
N GLY A 172 -19.02 -12.34 3.80
CA GLY A 172 -18.11 -12.54 2.66
C GLY A 172 -17.77 -11.25 1.91
N GLN A 173 -18.16 -10.08 2.43
CA GLN A 173 -17.88 -8.78 1.83
C GLN A 173 -16.96 -7.98 2.75
N ASP A 174 -15.89 -7.41 2.21
CA ASP A 174 -15.07 -6.44 2.92
C ASP A 174 -15.91 -5.19 3.22
N SER A 175 -16.29 -5.03 4.49
CA SER A 175 -17.09 -3.87 4.89
C SER A 175 -16.28 -2.59 4.64
N PRO A 176 -16.76 -1.67 3.80
CA PRO A 176 -16.05 -0.45 3.46
C PRO A 176 -15.84 0.40 4.71
N GLY A 177 -14.60 0.84 4.91
CA GLY A 177 -14.20 1.68 6.04
C GLY A 177 -14.94 3.03 6.01
N VAL A 178 -14.96 3.72 7.15
CA VAL A 178 -15.61 5.05 7.28
C VAL A 178 -15.04 6.05 6.26
N ILE A 179 -13.73 5.99 6.00
CA ILE A 179 -13.06 6.81 4.98
C ILE A 179 -13.53 6.44 3.57
N ASP A 180 -13.68 5.16 3.25
CA ASP A 180 -14.17 4.73 1.92
C ASP A 180 -15.63 5.16 1.70
N ARG A 181 -16.45 5.13 2.75
CA ARG A 181 -17.83 5.67 2.69
C ARG A 181 -17.83 7.19 2.49
N LEU A 182 -16.93 7.91 3.16
CA LEU A 182 -16.77 9.36 2.99
C LEU A 182 -16.30 9.70 1.58
N VAL A 183 -15.29 8.99 1.06
CA VAL A 183 -14.79 9.18 -0.31
C VAL A 183 -15.90 8.87 -1.32
N LYS A 184 -16.61 7.75 -1.19
CA LYS A 184 -17.76 7.43 -2.07
C LYS A 184 -18.86 8.48 -1.99
N ALA A 185 -19.16 9.01 -0.80
CA ALA A 185 -20.16 10.05 -0.63
C ALA A 185 -19.74 11.38 -1.30
N VAL A 186 -18.45 11.72 -1.28
CA VAL A 186 -17.90 12.90 -1.94
C VAL A 186 -17.83 12.73 -3.45
N VAL A 187 -17.40 11.55 -3.93
CA VAL A 187 -17.31 11.24 -5.37
C VAL A 187 -18.68 11.18 -6.03
N LYS A 188 -19.72 10.68 -5.36
CA LYS A 188 -21.08 10.62 -5.90
C LYS A 188 -21.80 11.98 -5.96
N LYS A 189 -21.20 13.03 -5.38
CA LYS A 189 -21.74 14.39 -5.35
C LYS A 189 -21.15 15.31 -6.43
N LYS A 190 -20.23 14.79 -7.27
CA LYS A 190 -19.80 15.40 -8.53
C LYS A 190 -20.52 14.71 -9.68
#